data_AF-A0A367IR18-F1
#
_entry.id   AF-A0A367IR18-F1
#
_cell.length_a   1.000
_cell.length_b   1.000
_cell.length_c   1.000
_cell.angle_alpha   90.00
_cell.angle_beta   90.00
_cell.angle_gamma   90.00
#
_symmetry.space_group_name_H-M   'P 1'
#
loop_
_entity.id
_entity.type
_entity.pdbx_description
1 polymer ?
#
loop_
_entity_poly.entity_id
_entity_poly.type
_entity_poly.pdbx_seq_one_letter_code
_entity_poly.pdbx_strand_id
1 'polypeptide(L)'
;PLSGIITDKYGPKVIVYPFWLLCTASTMLLGIPNKNTRGGIAPLIVLLAVSAFSSSACLTPVVPEIAHVVRSQNEDDGDDGMGRSYGMFNIAFALGGVVGPLLGGYIYSVIGFFWLFIIMGCIYLISAPFVFYFIGEPGEFIKRSDKKKEALPEGNENDRVNVMKKRPIFVKFRSSRLYVLATACISVFTDMVTYSIIIPIVPFVIDAIDRGVSPEETITDSYYDSSYSYFSSAAKKTGFLLAVYAVGMIFGSLIIGYLGK
;
A
#
# COMPACT_ATOMS: atom_id res chain seq x y z
N PRO A 1 5.20 11.57 10.99
CA PRO A 1 6.32 12.45 11.43
C PRO A 1 7.61 11.68 11.73
N LEU A 2 7.59 10.69 12.65
CA LEU A 2 8.76 9.87 12.99
C LEU A 2 9.34 9.10 11.78
N SER A 3 8.46 8.47 10.98
CA SER A 3 8.85 7.77 9.74
C SER A 3 9.59 8.69 8.76
N GLY A 4 9.18 9.96 8.65
CA GLY A 4 9.82 10.94 7.78
C GLY A 4 11.25 11.25 8.24
N ILE A 5 11.43 11.55 9.53
CA ILE A 5 12.76 11.87 10.10
C ILE A 5 13.75 10.71 9.91
N ILE A 6 13.30 9.47 10.14
CA ILE A 6 14.15 8.29 10.00
C ILE A 6 14.45 8.03 8.51
N THR A 7 13.48 8.26 7.61
CA THR A 7 13.65 8.14 6.16
C THR A 7 14.68 9.15 5.67
N ASP A 8 14.62 10.39 6.14
CA ASP A 8 15.53 11.45 5.74
C ASP A 8 16.98 11.16 6.19
N LYS A 9 17.16 10.43 7.30
CA LYS A 9 18.48 10.11 7.86
C LYS A 9 19.10 8.81 7.32
N TYR A 10 18.31 7.76 7.15
CA TYR A 10 18.82 6.41 6.82
C TYR A 10 18.33 5.89 5.46
N GLY A 11 17.51 6.68 4.76
CA GLY A 11 16.86 6.30 3.53
C GLY A 11 15.53 5.57 3.74
N PRO A 12 14.64 5.61 2.73
CA PRO A 12 13.29 5.03 2.84
C PRO A 12 13.29 3.51 2.98
N LYS A 13 14.30 2.79 2.46
CA LYS A 13 14.38 1.31 2.54
C LYS A 13 14.39 0.77 3.96
N VAL A 14 15.07 1.47 4.88
CA VAL A 14 15.26 1.02 6.27
C VAL A 14 13.94 0.99 7.02
N ILE A 15 12.97 1.79 6.61
CA ILE A 15 11.63 1.78 7.21
C ILE A 15 10.70 0.91 6.38
N VAL A 16 10.58 1.16 5.09
CA VAL A 16 9.49 0.55 4.34
C VAL A 16 9.61 -0.96 4.29
N TYR A 17 10.81 -1.53 4.15
CA TYR A 17 10.95 -2.99 4.06
C TYR A 17 10.54 -3.73 5.35
N PRO A 18 11.07 -3.42 6.55
CA PRO A 18 10.64 -4.12 7.77
C PRO A 18 9.18 -3.85 8.10
N PHE A 19 8.67 -2.64 7.87
CA PHE A 19 7.26 -2.33 8.10
C PHE A 19 6.33 -3.00 7.08
N TRP A 20 6.78 -3.21 5.84
CA TRP A 20 6.04 -3.98 4.84
C TRP A 20 5.93 -5.46 5.21
N LEU A 21 7.03 -6.06 5.68
CA LEU A 21 7.02 -7.44 6.18
C LEU A 21 6.16 -7.58 7.44
N LEU A 22 6.21 -6.60 8.35
CA LEU A 22 5.35 -6.55 9.53
C LEU A 22 3.86 -6.42 9.13
N CYS A 23 3.55 -5.59 8.13
CA CYS A 23 2.20 -5.45 7.58
C CYS A 23 1.72 -6.76 6.96
N THR A 24 2.58 -7.43 6.18
CA THR A 24 2.28 -8.72 5.55
C THR A 24 1.99 -9.78 6.61
N ALA A 25 2.87 -9.92 7.60
CA ALA A 25 2.71 -10.89 8.67
C ALA A 25 1.46 -10.62 9.51
N SER A 26 1.24 -9.37 9.94
CA SER A 26 0.05 -8.98 10.70
C SER A 26 -1.24 -9.20 9.93
N THR A 27 -1.25 -8.91 8.62
CA THR A 27 -2.41 -9.17 7.76
C THR A 27 -2.71 -10.66 7.63
N MET A 28 -1.70 -11.52 7.50
CA MET A 28 -1.92 -12.98 7.52
C MET A 28 -2.42 -13.47 8.87
N LEU A 29 -1.89 -12.91 9.95
CA LEU A 29 -2.29 -13.24 11.32
C LEU A 29 -3.73 -12.82 11.64
N LEU A 30 -4.30 -11.83 10.94
CA LEU A 30 -5.70 -11.41 11.12
C LEU A 30 -6.70 -12.55 10.86
N GLY A 31 -6.34 -13.56 10.07
CA GLY A 31 -7.20 -14.72 9.83
C GLY A 31 -7.27 -15.73 10.98
N ILE A 32 -6.38 -15.65 11.97
CA ILE A 32 -6.24 -16.66 13.04
C ILE A 32 -7.20 -16.50 14.23
N PRO A 33 -7.53 -15.26 14.71
CA PRO A 33 -8.45 -15.06 15.82
C PRO A 33 -9.80 -15.76 15.60
N ASN A 34 -10.18 -16.57 16.58
CA ASN A 34 -11.34 -17.45 16.54
C ASN A 34 -12.04 -17.49 17.92
N LYS A 35 -13.21 -18.12 18.02
CA LYS A 35 -14.01 -18.27 19.27
C LYS A 35 -13.20 -18.77 20.48
N ASN A 36 -12.20 -19.62 20.22
CA ASN A 36 -11.36 -20.25 21.24
C ASN A 36 -10.08 -19.46 21.57
N THR A 37 -9.85 -18.32 20.91
CA THR A 37 -8.65 -17.51 21.14
C THR A 37 -8.72 -16.85 22.52
N ARG A 38 -7.72 -17.14 23.37
CA ARG A 38 -7.58 -16.51 24.69
C ARG A 38 -7.52 -14.99 24.52
N GLY A 39 -8.50 -14.28 25.09
CA GLY A 39 -8.62 -12.83 25.00
C GLY A 39 -9.73 -12.30 24.08
N GLY A 40 -10.55 -13.17 23.48
CA GLY A 40 -11.73 -12.77 22.71
C GLY A 40 -11.38 -11.89 21.51
N ILE A 41 -11.94 -10.68 21.46
CA ILE A 41 -11.72 -9.70 20.37
C ILE A 41 -10.35 -8.98 20.49
N ALA A 42 -9.69 -9.01 21.65
CA ALA A 42 -8.47 -8.22 21.88
C ALA A 42 -7.33 -8.51 20.88
N PRO A 43 -7.02 -9.77 20.50
CA PRO A 43 -6.01 -10.06 19.48
C PRO A 43 -6.35 -9.46 18.11
N LEU A 44 -7.64 -9.42 17.73
CA LEU A 44 -8.08 -8.81 16.48
C LEU A 44 -7.80 -7.31 16.47
N ILE A 45 -8.10 -6.61 17.56
CA ILE A 45 -7.82 -5.17 17.71
C ILE A 45 -6.32 -4.89 17.62
N VAL A 46 -5.50 -5.68 18.31
CA VAL A 46 -4.03 -5.52 18.29
C VAL A 46 -3.48 -5.73 16.88
N LEU A 47 -3.92 -6.78 16.18
CA LEU A 47 -3.46 -7.06 14.82
C LEU A 47 -3.89 -5.98 13.83
N LEU A 48 -5.12 -5.45 13.94
CA LEU A 48 -5.60 -4.32 13.14
C LEU A 48 -4.80 -3.03 13.41
N ALA A 49 -4.45 -2.78 14.67
CA ALA A 49 -3.64 -1.63 15.03
C ALA A 49 -2.21 -1.75 14.47
N VAL A 50 -1.62 -2.94 14.55
CA VAL A 50 -0.27 -3.22 14.02
C VAL A 50 -0.24 -3.09 12.50
N SER A 51 -1.25 -3.62 11.79
CA SER A 51 -1.33 -3.48 10.33
C SER A 51 -1.50 -2.03 9.91
N ALA A 52 -2.41 -1.28 10.55
CA ALA A 52 -2.65 0.14 10.25
C ALA A 52 -1.41 1.01 10.54
N PHE A 53 -0.71 0.75 11.64
CA PHE A 53 0.53 1.43 11.97
C PHE A 53 1.61 1.15 10.92
N SER A 54 1.69 -0.09 10.44
CA SER A 54 2.67 -0.51 9.45
C SER A 54 2.42 0.10 8.07
N SER A 55 1.16 0.12 7.60
CA SER A 55 0.78 0.81 6.36
C SER A 55 1.08 2.31 6.42
N SER A 56 0.81 2.96 7.55
CA SER A 56 1.06 4.40 7.74
C SER A 56 2.55 4.76 7.65
N ALA A 57 3.42 3.90 8.20
CA ALA A 57 4.87 4.07 8.09
C ALA A 57 5.36 3.97 6.64
N CYS A 58 4.75 3.08 5.85
CA CYS A 58 5.08 2.85 4.44
C CYS A 58 4.59 3.97 3.52
N LEU A 59 3.42 4.58 3.78
CA LEU A 59 2.85 5.64 2.95
C LEU A 59 3.64 6.96 3.03
N THR A 60 4.23 7.26 4.19
CA THR A 60 4.96 8.50 4.46
C THR A 60 6.06 8.83 3.43
N PRO A 61 6.98 7.91 3.07
CA PRO A 61 8.02 8.17 2.07
C PRO A 61 7.52 8.17 0.61
N VAL A 62 6.37 7.55 0.32
CA VAL A 62 5.87 7.39 -1.07
C VAL A 62 5.51 8.72 -1.70
N VAL A 63 4.85 9.61 -0.95
CA VAL A 63 4.39 10.91 -1.47
C VAL A 63 5.57 11.83 -1.85
N PRO A 64 6.59 12.04 -1.00
CA PRO A 64 7.81 12.75 -1.37
C PRO A 64 8.55 12.11 -2.55
N GLU A 65 8.57 10.78 -2.65
CA GLU A 65 9.25 10.06 -3.72
C GLU A 65 8.57 10.30 -5.08
N ILE A 66 7.23 10.28 -5.14
CA ILE A 66 6.48 10.69 -6.33
C ILE A 66 6.81 12.14 -6.70
N ALA A 67 6.79 13.07 -5.72
CA ALA A 67 7.10 14.47 -5.97
C ALA A 67 8.52 14.69 -6.50
N HIS A 68 9.49 13.96 -5.95
CA HIS A 68 10.86 13.98 -6.42
C HIS A 68 10.97 13.49 -7.87
N VAL A 69 10.31 12.38 -8.21
CA VAL A 69 10.30 11.83 -9.58
C VAL A 69 9.69 12.81 -10.56
N VAL A 70 8.55 13.41 -10.21
CA VAL A 70 7.87 14.37 -11.07
C VAL A 70 8.72 15.63 -11.31
N ARG A 71 9.35 16.17 -10.26
CA ARG A 71 10.24 17.33 -10.38
C ARG A 71 11.47 17.01 -11.22
N SER A 72 12.02 15.80 -11.10
CA SER A 72 13.11 15.35 -11.97
C SER A 72 12.72 15.17 -13.44
N GLN A 73 11.42 15.14 -13.74
CA GLN A 73 10.90 15.03 -15.11
C GLN A 73 10.55 16.39 -15.75
N ASN A 74 10.24 17.40 -14.94
CA ASN A 74 9.82 18.72 -15.40
C ASN A 74 10.78 19.76 -14.80
N GLU A 75 12.03 19.78 -15.27
CA GLU A 75 13.01 20.83 -14.89
C GLU A 75 12.57 22.22 -15.41
N ASP A 76 11.70 22.26 -16.42
CA ASP A 76 11.01 23.47 -16.87
C ASP A 76 9.69 23.66 -16.09
N ASP A 77 9.54 24.85 -15.50
CA ASP A 77 8.48 25.34 -14.58
C ASP A 77 7.05 25.37 -15.18
N GLY A 78 6.82 24.68 -16.31
CA GLY A 78 5.71 24.94 -17.23
C GLY A 78 4.65 23.86 -17.41
N ASP A 79 4.69 22.68 -16.78
CA ASP A 79 3.67 21.64 -17.05
C ASP A 79 3.16 20.87 -15.81
N ASP A 80 1.89 20.45 -15.92
CA ASP A 80 0.95 19.81 -14.97
C ASP A 80 1.39 18.40 -14.51
N GLY A 81 2.69 18.11 -14.49
CA GLY A 81 3.23 16.79 -14.16
C GLY A 81 2.89 16.32 -12.74
N MET A 82 2.84 17.25 -11.79
CA MET A 82 2.48 16.96 -10.40
C MET A 82 0.98 16.64 -10.27
N GLY A 83 0.13 17.42 -10.93
CA GLY A 83 -1.31 17.18 -10.97
C GLY A 83 -1.64 15.84 -11.62
N ARG A 84 -1.01 15.51 -12.76
CA ARG A 84 -1.19 14.22 -13.43
C ARG A 84 -0.76 13.02 -12.59
N SER A 85 0.37 13.12 -11.88
CA SER A 85 0.88 12.01 -11.06
C SER A 85 0.03 11.77 -9.81
N TYR A 86 -0.41 12.84 -9.14
CA TYR A 86 -1.41 12.72 -8.08
C TYR A 86 -2.76 12.24 -8.62
N GLY A 87 -3.13 12.60 -9.84
CA GLY A 87 -4.30 12.06 -10.53
C GLY A 87 -4.24 10.53 -10.66
N MET A 88 -3.11 9.99 -11.14
CA MET A 88 -2.92 8.52 -11.23
C MET A 88 -2.93 7.85 -9.85
N PHE A 89 -2.28 8.45 -8.86
CA PHE A 89 -2.30 7.98 -7.48
C PHE A 89 -3.73 7.90 -6.93
N ASN A 90 -4.54 8.95 -7.14
CA ASN A 90 -5.94 9.00 -6.69
C ASN A 90 -6.81 7.98 -7.44
N ILE A 91 -6.58 7.76 -8.73
CA ILE A 91 -7.26 6.69 -9.49
C ILE A 91 -6.92 5.33 -8.90
N ALA A 92 -5.65 5.05 -8.62
CA ALA A 92 -5.23 3.79 -8.02
C ALA A 92 -5.83 3.58 -6.62
N PHE A 93 -5.79 4.62 -5.79
CA PHE A 93 -6.45 4.63 -4.48
C PHE A 93 -7.94 4.28 -4.63
N ALA A 94 -8.65 4.98 -5.51
CA ALA A 94 -10.07 4.82 -5.59
C ALA A 94 -10.50 3.50 -6.25
N LEU A 95 -9.73 2.98 -7.22
CA LEU A 95 -9.90 1.63 -7.73
C LEU A 95 -9.75 0.60 -6.63
N GLY A 96 -8.79 0.76 -5.71
CA GLY A 96 -8.66 -0.12 -4.55
C GLY A 96 -9.88 -0.06 -3.64
N GLY A 97 -10.46 1.12 -3.46
CA GLY A 97 -11.70 1.33 -2.71
C GLY A 97 -12.94 0.67 -3.33
N VAL A 98 -12.96 0.47 -4.65
CA VAL A 98 -14.03 -0.25 -5.35
C VAL A 98 -13.77 -1.75 -5.36
N VAL A 99 -12.55 -2.16 -5.70
CA VAL A 99 -12.18 -3.58 -5.85
C VAL A 99 -12.16 -4.29 -4.49
N GLY A 100 -11.68 -3.62 -3.44
CA GLY A 100 -11.55 -4.20 -2.10
C GLY A 100 -12.87 -4.77 -1.56
N PRO A 101 -13.93 -3.96 -1.38
CA PRO A 101 -15.18 -4.45 -0.80
C PRO A 101 -15.86 -5.54 -1.64
N LEU A 102 -15.77 -5.45 -2.98
CA LEU A 102 -16.31 -6.47 -3.89
C LEU A 102 -15.57 -7.80 -3.74
N LEU A 103 -14.24 -7.75 -3.79
CA LEU A 103 -13.39 -8.93 -3.68
C LEU A 103 -13.49 -9.53 -2.26
N GLY A 104 -13.46 -8.70 -1.23
CA GLY A 104 -13.61 -9.10 0.17
C GLY A 104 -14.93 -9.79 0.45
N GLY A 105 -16.06 -9.17 0.08
CA GLY A 105 -17.38 -9.77 0.27
C GLY A 105 -17.57 -11.08 -0.49
N TYR A 106 -17.03 -11.18 -1.70
CA TYR A 106 -17.09 -12.41 -2.50
C TYR A 106 -16.20 -13.52 -1.93
N ILE A 107 -14.90 -13.26 -1.73
CA ILE A 107 -13.94 -14.24 -1.21
C ILE A 107 -14.38 -14.72 0.17
N TYR A 108 -14.77 -13.79 1.05
CA TYR A 108 -15.29 -14.11 2.37
C TYR A 108 -16.46 -15.09 2.28
N SER A 109 -17.39 -14.90 1.34
CA SER A 109 -18.56 -15.77 1.21
C SER A 109 -18.30 -17.17 0.68
N VAL A 110 -17.13 -17.42 0.06
CA VAL A 110 -16.82 -18.70 -0.60
C VAL A 110 -15.81 -19.52 0.19
N ILE A 111 -14.73 -18.89 0.65
CA ILE A 111 -13.58 -19.60 1.23
C ILE A 111 -13.29 -19.21 2.69
N GLY A 112 -13.89 -18.14 3.21
CA GLY A 112 -13.80 -17.82 4.63
C GLY A 112 -12.79 -16.77 5.02
N PHE A 113 -12.90 -16.44 6.30
CA PHE A 113 -12.17 -15.35 6.93
C PHE A 113 -10.66 -15.63 6.92
N PHE A 114 -10.23 -16.82 7.36
CA PHE A 114 -8.81 -17.16 7.38
C PHE A 114 -8.20 -17.10 5.98
N TRP A 115 -8.81 -17.76 4.99
CA TRP A 115 -8.28 -17.81 3.63
C TRP A 115 -8.28 -16.45 2.93
N LEU A 116 -9.25 -15.59 3.22
CA LEU A 116 -9.26 -14.22 2.71
C LEU A 116 -8.00 -13.44 3.15
N PHE A 117 -7.64 -13.50 4.44
CA PHE A 117 -6.47 -12.81 4.97
C PHE A 117 -5.15 -13.45 4.53
N ILE A 118 -5.12 -14.78 4.34
CA ILE A 118 -3.98 -15.47 3.73
C ILE A 118 -3.77 -15.03 2.28
N ILE A 119 -4.82 -14.93 1.46
CA ILE A 119 -4.70 -14.47 0.07
C ILE A 119 -4.20 -13.03 0.01
N MET A 120 -4.72 -12.14 0.87
CA MET A 120 -4.24 -10.76 0.96
C MET A 120 -2.76 -10.71 1.37
N GLY A 121 -2.35 -11.50 2.36
CA GLY A 121 -0.95 -11.64 2.75
C GLY A 121 -0.06 -12.13 1.62
N CYS A 122 -0.52 -13.10 0.83
CA CYS A 122 0.21 -13.56 -0.36
C CYS A 122 0.36 -12.45 -1.42
N ILE A 123 -0.67 -11.62 -1.64
CA ILE A 123 -0.59 -10.46 -2.54
C ILE A 123 0.47 -9.47 -2.02
N TYR A 124 0.47 -9.18 -0.71
CA TYR A 124 1.51 -8.35 -0.09
C TYR A 124 2.91 -8.95 -0.24
N LEU A 125 3.05 -10.27 -0.09
CA LEU A 125 4.33 -10.95 -0.23
C LEU A 125 4.84 -10.94 -1.68
N ILE A 126 3.94 -11.09 -2.66
CA ILE A 126 4.27 -10.99 -4.10
C ILE A 126 4.67 -9.56 -4.45
N SER A 127 4.05 -8.56 -3.82
CA SER A 127 4.42 -7.14 -4.03
C SER A 127 5.71 -6.74 -3.29
N ALA A 128 6.15 -7.47 -2.27
CA ALA A 128 7.36 -7.18 -1.50
C ALA A 128 8.65 -7.07 -2.34
N PRO A 129 8.97 -7.97 -3.30
CA PRO A 129 10.13 -7.79 -4.17
C PRO A 129 10.03 -6.55 -5.06
N PHE A 130 8.81 -6.17 -5.48
CA PHE A 130 8.60 -4.92 -6.22
C PHE A 130 8.94 -3.72 -5.35
N VAL A 131 8.44 -3.67 -4.11
CA VAL A 131 8.72 -2.61 -3.13
C VAL A 131 10.21 -2.53 -2.80
N PHE A 132 10.89 -3.66 -2.56
CA PHE A 132 12.32 -3.70 -2.28
C PHE A 132 13.17 -3.18 -3.44
N TYR A 133 12.78 -3.53 -4.67
CA TYR A 133 13.50 -3.10 -5.87
C TYR A 133 13.23 -1.62 -6.22
N PHE A 134 12.06 -1.12 -5.83
CA PHE A 134 11.50 0.17 -6.16
C PHE A 134 12.02 1.32 -5.30
N ILE A 135 12.09 1.12 -3.99
CA ILE A 135 12.41 2.20 -3.07
C ILE A 135 13.84 2.64 -3.32
N GLY A 136 14.01 3.94 -3.56
CA GLY A 136 15.29 4.57 -3.89
C GLY A 136 16.40 4.22 -2.88
N GLU A 137 17.64 4.16 -3.39
CA GLU A 137 18.83 4.02 -2.54
C GLU A 137 18.86 5.11 -1.45
N PRO A 138 19.47 4.80 -0.29
CA PRO A 138 19.62 5.75 0.80
C PRO A 138 20.15 7.08 0.27
N GLY A 139 19.61 8.17 0.79
CA GLY A 139 20.14 9.50 0.55
C GLY A 139 21.60 9.57 0.96
N GLU A 140 22.50 9.34 0.01
CA GLU A 140 23.62 10.24 -0.15
C GLU A 140 23.23 11.25 -1.23
N PHE A 141 23.66 12.50 -1.08
CA PHE A 141 23.32 13.68 -1.89
C PHE A 141 22.31 14.69 -1.30
N ILE A 142 22.41 14.95 0.02
CA ILE A 142 22.73 16.34 0.43
C ILE A 142 24.26 16.48 0.51
N LYS A 143 24.95 16.22 -0.59
CA LYS A 143 25.92 17.19 -1.05
C LYS A 143 25.09 18.09 -1.93
N ARG A 144 24.71 19.23 -1.35
CA ARG A 144 24.41 20.43 -2.13
C ARG A 144 25.61 20.60 -3.06
N SER A 145 25.53 20.09 -4.29
CA SER A 145 26.33 20.65 -5.37
C SER A 145 25.76 22.03 -5.51
N ASP A 146 26.35 22.99 -4.81
CA ASP A 146 26.91 24.12 -5.51
C ASP A 146 27.66 25.06 -4.57
N LYS A 147 28.82 25.45 -5.12
CA LYS A 147 29.80 26.46 -4.69
C LYS A 147 30.80 25.92 -3.68
N LYS A 148 32.05 25.64 -4.11
CA LYS A 148 32.92 26.62 -4.78
C LYS A 148 33.94 25.91 -5.68
N LYS A 149 34.26 26.57 -6.79
CA LYS A 149 35.56 26.47 -7.47
C LYS A 149 36.68 26.38 -6.44
N GLU A 150 37.20 25.19 -6.15
CA GLU A 150 38.49 25.00 -5.49
C GLU A 150 39.26 23.96 -6.30
N ALA A 151 40.46 24.37 -6.70
CA ALA A 151 41.21 23.89 -7.85
C ALA A 151 41.42 22.36 -7.87
N LEU A 152 41.12 21.76 -9.01
CA LEU A 152 41.56 20.40 -9.34
C LEU A 152 43.10 20.41 -9.42
N PRO A 153 43.83 19.53 -8.70
CA PRO A 153 45.23 19.30 -9.02
C PRO A 153 45.34 18.75 -10.45
N GLU A 154 46.34 19.18 -11.21
CA GLU A 154 46.64 18.74 -12.57
C GLU A 154 47.07 17.26 -12.57
N GLY A 155 46.10 16.35 -12.38
CA GLY A 155 46.25 14.91 -12.54
C GLY A 155 45.89 14.46 -13.96
N ASN A 156 46.64 13.46 -14.44
CA ASN A 156 46.65 12.91 -15.79
C ASN A 156 45.24 12.51 -16.29
N GLU A 157 44.95 12.75 -17.58
CA GLU A 157 43.63 12.53 -18.20
C GLU A 157 43.09 11.10 -18.00
N ASN A 158 43.98 10.11 -17.93
CA ASN A 158 43.62 8.70 -17.75
C ASN A 158 42.99 8.40 -16.37
N ASP A 159 43.35 9.16 -15.32
CA ASP A 159 42.74 9.01 -13.99
C ASP A 159 41.35 9.68 -13.92
N ARG A 160 41.14 10.76 -14.68
CA ARG A 160 39.84 11.47 -14.76
C ARG A 160 38.75 10.61 -15.41
N VAL A 161 39.13 9.76 -16.37
CA VAL A 161 38.20 8.84 -17.04
C VAL A 161 37.83 7.66 -16.13
N ASN A 162 38.77 7.17 -15.30
CA ASN A 162 38.54 6.02 -14.40
C ASN A 162 37.63 6.32 -13.21
N VAL A 163 37.57 7.57 -12.73
CA VAL A 163 36.65 7.97 -11.66
C VAL A 163 35.19 8.04 -12.15
N MET A 164 34.94 8.06 -13.47
CA MET A 164 33.61 8.36 -14.02
C MET A 164 32.71 7.16 -14.37
N LYS A 165 33.13 5.88 -14.30
CA LYS A 165 32.27 4.84 -14.89
C LYS A 165 32.39 3.43 -14.32
N LYS A 166 31.56 3.16 -13.31
CA LYS A 166 30.80 1.89 -13.26
C LYS A 166 29.48 2.07 -12.51
N ARG A 167 28.54 2.82 -13.10
CA ARG A 167 27.13 2.72 -12.68
C ARG A 167 26.67 1.28 -12.95
N PRO A 168 26.19 0.50 -11.96
CA PRO A 168 25.80 -0.88 -12.20
C PRO A 168 24.73 -0.95 -13.28
N ILE A 169 24.83 -1.94 -14.17
CA ILE A 169 24.02 -2.09 -15.40
C ILE A 169 22.50 -2.08 -15.10
N PHE A 170 22.10 -2.49 -13.90
CA PHE A 170 20.72 -2.53 -13.43
C PHE A 170 20.14 -1.18 -12.95
N VAL A 171 20.92 -0.11 -12.89
CA VAL A 171 20.42 1.24 -12.51
C VAL A 171 19.59 1.86 -13.64
N LYS A 172 19.87 1.55 -14.91
CA LYS A 172 19.10 2.06 -16.06
C LYS A 172 17.67 1.51 -16.12
N PHE A 173 17.47 0.25 -15.72
CA PHE A 173 16.14 -0.38 -15.70
C PHE A 173 15.34 0.05 -14.45
N ARG A 174 16.03 0.35 -13.33
CA ARG A 174 15.43 0.85 -12.06
C ARG A 174 15.10 2.32 -12.02
N SER A 175 15.78 3.14 -12.81
CA SER A 175 15.54 4.58 -12.89
C SER A 175 14.42 4.95 -13.86
N SER A 176 13.66 3.97 -14.36
CA SER A 176 12.55 4.24 -15.28
C SER A 176 11.43 4.93 -14.53
N ARG A 177 11.19 6.19 -14.87
CA ARG A 177 10.27 7.09 -14.16
C ARG A 177 8.84 6.55 -14.12
N LEU A 178 8.42 5.86 -15.18
CA LEU A 178 7.12 5.18 -15.25
C LEU A 178 7.04 3.99 -14.31
N TYR A 179 8.14 3.25 -14.13
CA TYR A 179 8.22 2.18 -13.15
C TYR A 179 8.04 2.72 -11.72
N VAL A 180 8.61 3.91 -11.45
CA VAL A 180 8.47 4.57 -10.15
C VAL A 180 7.01 5.01 -9.91
N LEU A 181 6.33 5.60 -10.88
CA LEU A 181 4.93 5.97 -10.69
C LEU A 181 4.01 4.73 -10.61
N ALA A 182 4.25 3.72 -11.45
CA ALA A 182 3.42 2.51 -11.52
C ALA A 182 3.45 1.69 -10.23
N THR A 183 4.63 1.48 -9.63
CA THR A 183 4.69 0.69 -8.38
C THR A 183 4.14 1.47 -7.20
N ALA A 184 4.27 2.80 -7.15
CA ALA A 184 3.59 3.61 -6.14
C ALA A 184 2.06 3.45 -6.24
N CYS A 185 1.52 3.46 -7.46
CA CYS A 185 0.10 3.19 -7.71
C CYS A 185 -0.29 1.78 -7.28
N ILE A 186 0.50 0.75 -7.62
CA ILE A 186 0.22 -0.65 -7.21
C ILE A 186 0.26 -0.80 -5.68
N SER A 187 1.22 -0.16 -5.01
CA SER A 187 1.36 -0.18 -3.56
C SER A 187 0.12 0.41 -2.87
N VAL A 188 -0.30 1.60 -3.29
CA VAL A 188 -1.47 2.30 -2.74
C VAL A 188 -2.76 1.59 -3.08
N PHE A 189 -2.86 1.05 -4.29
CA PHE A 189 -3.98 0.19 -4.68
C PHE A 189 -4.10 -1.02 -3.75
N THR A 190 -2.99 -1.72 -3.49
CA THR A 190 -2.98 -2.90 -2.61
C THR A 190 -3.33 -2.54 -1.17
N ASP A 191 -2.77 -1.44 -0.64
CA ASP A 191 -3.09 -0.93 0.69
C ASP A 191 -4.58 -0.58 0.83
N MET A 192 -5.11 0.10 -0.18
CA MET A 192 -6.51 0.51 -0.20
C MET A 192 -7.48 -0.66 -0.38
N VAL A 193 -7.11 -1.68 -1.17
CA VAL A 193 -7.88 -2.94 -1.28
C VAL A 193 -8.01 -3.59 0.10
N THR A 194 -6.91 -3.75 0.83
CA THR A 194 -6.90 -4.38 2.15
C THR A 194 -7.73 -3.61 3.16
N TYR A 195 -7.55 -2.29 3.22
CA TYR A 195 -8.35 -1.42 4.10
C TYR A 195 -9.85 -1.55 3.80
N SER A 196 -10.20 -1.56 2.52
CA SER A 196 -11.60 -1.61 2.09
C SER A 196 -12.24 -2.99 2.21
N ILE A 197 -11.44 -4.05 2.32
CA ILE A 197 -11.89 -5.40 2.70
C ILE A 197 -12.17 -5.48 4.20
N ILE A 198 -11.28 -4.92 5.02
CA ILE A 198 -11.37 -4.99 6.48
C ILE A 198 -12.63 -4.30 7.00
N ILE A 199 -12.95 -3.09 6.54
CA ILE A 199 -14.08 -2.29 7.04
C ILE A 199 -15.41 -3.05 7.05
N PRO A 200 -15.90 -3.62 5.93
CA PRO A 200 -17.18 -4.31 5.94
C PRO A 200 -17.14 -5.63 6.71
N ILE A 201 -15.99 -6.29 6.84
CA ILE A 201 -15.86 -7.65 7.40
C ILE A 201 -15.64 -7.65 8.92
N VAL A 202 -15.03 -6.61 9.48
CA VAL A 202 -14.75 -6.54 10.93
C VAL A 202 -16.03 -6.62 11.80
N PRO A 203 -17.12 -5.87 11.53
CA PRO A 203 -18.33 -5.93 12.36
C PRO A 203 -18.94 -7.34 12.43
N PHE A 204 -18.88 -8.02 11.30
CA PHE A 204 -19.33 -9.39 11.07
C PHE A 204 -18.50 -10.41 11.86
N VAL A 205 -17.17 -10.26 11.87
CA VAL A 205 -16.27 -11.13 12.65
C VAL A 205 -16.45 -10.92 14.15
N ILE A 206 -16.65 -9.67 14.57
CA ILE A 206 -16.92 -9.32 15.97
C ILE A 206 -18.24 -9.96 16.43
N ASP A 207 -19.32 -9.82 15.66
CA ASP A 207 -20.62 -10.46 15.96
C ASP A 207 -20.49 -11.98 16.10
N ALA A 208 -19.73 -12.63 15.19
CA ALA A 208 -19.50 -14.06 15.26
C ALA A 208 -18.76 -14.47 16.54
N ILE A 209 -17.71 -13.73 16.93
CA ILE A 209 -16.93 -13.98 18.15
C ILE A 209 -17.79 -13.75 19.39
N ASP A 210 -18.59 -12.68 19.44
CA ASP A 210 -19.48 -12.37 20.57
C ASP A 210 -20.56 -13.44 20.76
N ARG A 211 -21.02 -14.06 19.67
CA ARG A 211 -21.95 -15.21 19.68
C ARG A 211 -21.27 -16.54 19.99
N GLY A 212 -19.95 -16.57 20.16
CA GLY A 212 -19.17 -17.78 20.43
C GLY A 212 -19.03 -18.72 19.23
N VAL A 213 -19.23 -18.22 18.00
CA VAL A 213 -19.11 -19.00 16.77
C VAL A 213 -17.79 -18.68 16.08
N SER A 214 -17.20 -19.65 15.38
CA SER A 214 -16.00 -19.38 14.60
C SER A 214 -16.34 -18.67 13.27
N PRO A 215 -15.52 -17.68 12.84
CA PRO A 215 -15.66 -17.07 11.52
C PRO A 215 -15.52 -18.07 10.35
N GLU A 216 -14.93 -19.25 10.60
CA GLU A 216 -14.63 -20.29 9.62
C GLU A 216 -15.77 -21.32 9.46
N GLU A 217 -16.37 -21.79 10.57
CA GLU A 217 -17.54 -22.70 10.55
C GLU A 217 -18.78 -22.03 9.90
N THR A 218 -18.76 -20.70 9.78
CA THR A 218 -19.78 -19.86 9.16
C THR A 218 -20.06 -20.19 7.67
N ILE A 219 -19.17 -20.95 6.98
CA ILE A 219 -19.30 -21.26 5.54
C ILE A 219 -19.65 -22.72 5.26
N THR A 220 -19.09 -23.65 6.05
CA THR A 220 -19.26 -25.08 5.83
C THR A 220 -20.68 -25.56 6.16
N ASP A 221 -21.37 -24.91 7.11
CA ASP A 221 -22.74 -25.23 7.53
C ASP A 221 -23.83 -24.56 6.66
N SER A 222 -23.46 -23.96 5.52
CA SER A 222 -24.35 -23.22 4.61
C SER A 222 -25.54 -24.02 4.06
N TYR A 223 -25.60 -25.33 4.31
CA TYR A 223 -26.69 -26.19 3.88
C TYR A 223 -27.88 -26.28 4.87
N TYR A 224 -27.72 -25.92 6.15
CA TYR A 224 -28.78 -26.14 7.17
C TYR A 224 -29.30 -24.91 7.94
N ASP A 225 -28.57 -23.78 8.03
CA ASP A 225 -28.96 -22.68 8.93
C ASP A 225 -29.22 -21.34 8.21
N SER A 226 -30.44 -20.83 8.40
CA SER A 226 -30.96 -19.56 7.89
C SER A 226 -30.12 -18.36 8.33
N SER A 227 -29.60 -18.38 9.56
CA SER A 227 -28.89 -17.24 10.16
C SER A 227 -27.60 -16.85 9.41
N TYR A 228 -26.97 -17.80 8.70
CA TYR A 228 -25.71 -17.58 7.96
C TYR A 228 -25.92 -17.17 6.50
N SER A 229 -27.05 -17.54 5.89
CA SER A 229 -27.46 -16.99 4.59
C SER A 229 -27.56 -15.46 4.62
N TYR A 230 -28.03 -14.92 5.76
CA TYR A 230 -28.09 -13.48 6.01
C TYR A 230 -26.71 -12.84 6.07
N PHE A 231 -25.73 -13.49 6.72
CA PHE A 231 -24.38 -12.96 6.87
C PHE A 231 -23.63 -12.87 5.55
N SER A 232 -23.62 -13.98 4.78
CA SER A 232 -23.03 -14.02 3.45
C SER A 232 -23.71 -13.03 2.48
N SER A 233 -25.04 -12.93 2.56
CA SER A 233 -25.81 -11.95 1.79
C SER A 233 -25.51 -10.51 2.23
N ALA A 234 -25.37 -10.27 3.53
CA ALA A 234 -25.06 -8.96 4.08
C ALA A 234 -23.66 -8.51 3.68
N ALA A 235 -22.64 -9.37 3.81
CA ALA A 235 -21.27 -9.09 3.37
C ALA A 235 -21.18 -8.74 1.87
N LYS A 236 -21.91 -9.47 1.01
CA LYS A 236 -22.00 -9.13 -0.43
C LYS A 236 -22.69 -7.79 -0.66
N LYS A 237 -23.80 -7.52 0.05
CA LYS A 237 -24.57 -6.27 -0.08
C LYS A 237 -23.80 -5.07 0.45
N THR A 238 -23.16 -5.17 1.61
CA THR A 238 -22.34 -4.11 2.19
C THR A 238 -21.10 -3.85 1.33
N GLY A 239 -20.46 -4.91 0.81
CA GLY A 239 -19.37 -4.80 -0.16
C GLY A 239 -19.80 -4.05 -1.42
N PHE A 240 -20.94 -4.41 -2.01
CA PHE A 240 -21.48 -3.70 -3.17
C PHE A 240 -21.81 -2.23 -2.88
N LEU A 241 -22.44 -1.93 -1.73
CA LEU A 241 -22.76 -0.56 -1.33
C LEU A 241 -21.51 0.31 -1.16
N LEU A 242 -20.47 -0.22 -0.51
CA LEU A 242 -19.20 0.49 -0.34
C LEU A 242 -18.50 0.72 -1.68
N ALA A 243 -18.57 -0.24 -2.60
CA ALA A 243 -18.04 -0.08 -3.95
C ALA A 243 -18.76 1.02 -4.72
N VAL A 244 -20.10 1.10 -4.66
CA VAL A 244 -20.88 2.18 -5.26
C VAL A 244 -20.53 3.54 -4.64
N TYR A 245 -20.36 3.60 -3.32
CA TYR A 245 -19.91 4.80 -2.62
C TYR A 245 -18.51 5.24 -3.10
N ALA A 246 -17.56 4.32 -3.22
CA ALA A 246 -16.23 4.59 -3.75
C ALA A 246 -16.27 5.11 -5.19
N VAL A 247 -17.11 4.52 -6.06
CA VAL A 247 -17.36 5.04 -7.41
C VAL A 247 -17.88 6.48 -7.37
N GLY A 248 -18.83 6.79 -6.47
CA GLY A 248 -19.33 8.15 -6.26
C GLY A 248 -18.23 9.14 -5.85
N MET A 249 -17.33 8.75 -4.95
CA MET A 249 -16.17 9.58 -4.57
C MET A 249 -15.24 9.86 -5.76
N ILE A 250 -15.01 8.87 -6.64
CA ILE A 250 -14.20 9.04 -7.85
C ILE A 250 -14.80 10.11 -8.75
N PHE A 251 -16.05 9.91 -9.16
CA PHE A 251 -16.72 10.84 -10.08
C PHE A 251 -16.85 12.23 -9.47
N GLY A 252 -17.15 12.33 -8.17
CA GLY A 252 -17.18 13.61 -7.46
C GLY A 252 -15.84 14.34 -7.52
N SER A 253 -14.73 13.65 -7.24
CA SER A 253 -13.39 14.24 -7.29
C SER A 253 -12.97 14.70 -8.68
N LEU A 254 -13.34 13.95 -9.73
CA LEU A 254 -13.06 14.31 -11.12
C LEU A 254 -13.87 15.51 -11.60
N ILE A 255 -15.17 15.56 -11.26
CA ILE A 255 -16.06 16.66 -11.66
C ILE A 255 -15.65 17.96 -10.95
N ILE A 256 -15.42 17.91 -9.63
CA ILE A 256 -14.98 19.09 -8.87
C ILE A 256 -13.59 19.54 -9.34
N GLY A 257 -12.67 18.60 -9.60
CA GLY A 257 -11.35 18.90 -10.14
C GLY A 257 -11.39 19.52 -11.54
N TYR A 258 -12.37 19.17 -12.36
CA TYR A 258 -12.58 19.78 -13.67
C TYR A 258 -13.18 21.19 -13.57
N LEU A 259 -14.13 21.40 -12.66
CA LEU A 259 -14.77 22.71 -12.43
C LEU A 259 -13.89 23.73 -11.70
N GLY A 260 -12.84 23.27 -11.01
CA GLY A 260 -11.88 24.13 -10.31
C GLY A 260 -10.70 24.60 -11.15
N LYS A 261 -10.61 24.19 -12.42
CA LYS A 261 -9.68 24.74 -13.42
C LYS A 261 -10.31 25.94 -14.13
#